data_AF-A0AAE0CK33-F1
#
_entry.id   AF-A0AAE0CK33-F1
#
_cell.length_a   1.000
_cell.length_b   1.000
_cell.length_c   1.000
_cell.angle_alpha   90.00
_cell.angle_beta   90.00
_cell.angle_gamma   90.00
#
_symmetry.space_group_name_H-M   'P 1'
#
loop_
_entity.id
_entity.type
_entity.pdbx_description
1 polymer ?
#
loop_
_entity_poly.entity_id
_entity_poly.type
_entity_poly.pdbx_seq_one_letter_code
_entity_poly.pdbx_strand_id
1 'polypeptide(L)'
;MFFIIRGKLLTVSTNGGRTGYFDAEYLRAGDFCGEELLTWALDPQASSNLPISTRTVRALSEVEAFALMADDLKFVASQFRRLHRGQAQHSFRRNSTQKPWIPERVPPIMLQKPAEPDFTAVEQ
;
A
#
# COMPACT_ATOMS: atom_id res chain seq x y z
N MET A 1 -18.31 -4.65 -11.59
CA MET A 1 -17.81 -3.55 -12.44
C MET A 1 -18.44 -3.71 -13.82
N PHE A 2 -18.84 -2.64 -14.48
CA PHE A 2 -19.49 -2.69 -15.80
C PHE A 2 -18.67 -1.95 -16.84
N PHE A 3 -18.55 -2.51 -18.03
CA PHE A 3 -17.93 -1.89 -19.20
C PHE A 3 -18.98 -1.63 -20.26
N ILE A 4 -19.22 -0.37 -20.59
CA ILE A 4 -20.28 0.03 -21.51
C ILE A 4 -19.81 -0.19 -22.95
N ILE A 5 -20.54 -1.02 -23.69
CA ILE A 5 -20.28 -1.28 -25.11
C ILE A 5 -21.13 -0.35 -25.97
N ARG A 6 -22.39 -0.15 -25.60
CA ARG A 6 -23.32 0.69 -26.35
C ARG A 6 -24.50 1.12 -25.47
N GLY A 7 -25.13 2.23 -25.85
CA GLY A 7 -26.33 2.77 -25.21
C GLY A 7 -26.11 4.16 -24.64
N LYS A 8 -27.14 4.71 -23.98
CA LYS A 8 -27.11 5.99 -23.28
C LYS A 8 -27.35 5.77 -21.80
N LEU A 9 -26.37 6.12 -20.97
CA LEU A 9 -26.52 6.11 -19.52
C LEU A 9 -26.26 7.50 -18.96
N LEU A 10 -26.94 7.79 -17.86
CA LEU A 10 -26.68 8.95 -17.02
C LEU A 10 -26.03 8.45 -15.73
N THR A 11 -24.90 9.01 -15.36
CA THR A 11 -24.31 8.85 -14.03
C THR A 11 -24.60 10.10 -13.21
N VAL A 12 -24.95 9.91 -11.94
CA VAL A 12 -25.14 10.99 -10.97
C VAL A 12 -24.26 10.70 -9.76
N SER A 13 -23.29 11.56 -9.49
CA SER A 13 -22.45 11.50 -8.29
C SER A 13 -22.99 12.44 -7.22
N THR A 14 -22.93 11.99 -5.97
CA THR A 14 -23.19 12.83 -4.79
C THR A 14 -21.91 13.37 -4.15
N ASN A 15 -20.75 13.19 -4.80
CA ASN A 15 -19.42 13.61 -4.33
C ASN A 15 -19.21 13.40 -2.81
N GLY A 16 -19.50 12.18 -2.33
CA GLY A 16 -19.33 11.82 -0.93
C GLY A 16 -20.39 12.40 0.02
N GLY A 17 -21.58 12.74 -0.47
CA GLY A 17 -22.71 13.17 0.36
C GLY A 17 -22.72 14.65 0.72
N ARG A 18 -21.96 15.48 0.00
CA ARG A 18 -22.06 16.94 0.15
C ARG A 18 -23.41 17.42 -0.40
N THR A 19 -24.24 17.93 0.50
CA THR A 19 -25.55 18.49 0.18
C THR A 19 -25.42 19.65 -0.82
N GLY A 20 -26.15 19.57 -1.93
CA GLY A 20 -26.21 20.63 -2.95
C GLY A 20 -25.27 20.49 -4.14
N TYR A 21 -24.42 19.46 -4.20
CA TYR A 21 -23.58 19.16 -5.36
C TYR A 21 -24.04 17.86 -6.03
N PHE A 22 -24.71 17.99 -7.18
CA PHE A 22 -25.09 16.86 -8.02
C PHE A 22 -24.31 16.97 -9.32
N ASP A 23 -23.34 16.07 -9.50
CA ASP A 23 -22.60 15.98 -10.75
C ASP A 23 -23.27 14.94 -11.63
N ALA A 24 -23.73 15.35 -12.81
CA ALA A 24 -24.48 14.50 -13.73
C ALA A 24 -23.78 14.46 -15.08
N GLU A 25 -23.35 13.27 -15.48
CA GLU A 25 -22.60 13.05 -16.71
C GLU A 25 -23.23 11.94 -17.54
N TYR A 26 -23.02 11.97 -18.86
CA TYR A 26 -23.45 10.90 -19.75
C TYR A 26 -22.29 9.93 -20.01
N LEU A 27 -22.54 8.64 -19.79
CA LEU A 27 -21.58 7.59 -20.16
C LEU A 27 -21.76 7.20 -21.62
N ARG A 28 -20.63 6.98 -22.28
CA ARG A 28 -20.50 6.60 -23.69
C ARG A 28 -19.91 5.20 -23.80
N ALA A 29 -19.93 4.66 -25.02
CA ALA A 29 -19.23 3.42 -25.33
C ALA A 29 -17.74 3.54 -24.99
N GLY A 30 -17.20 2.55 -24.27
CA GLY A 30 -15.83 2.54 -23.75
C GLY A 30 -15.70 2.99 -22.29
N ASP A 31 -16.72 3.67 -21.75
CA ASP A 31 -16.73 4.05 -20.33
C ASP A 31 -17.03 2.85 -19.44
N PHE A 32 -16.71 2.96 -18.15
CA PHE A 32 -16.95 1.92 -17.17
C PHE A 32 -17.47 2.49 -15.85
N CYS A 33 -18.10 1.64 -15.05
CA CYS A 33 -18.70 1.98 -13.77
C CYS A 33 -18.26 1.01 -12.67
N GLY A 34 -18.08 1.54 -11.46
CA GLY A 34 -17.71 0.76 -10.27
C GLY A 34 -16.21 0.66 -10.09
N GLU A 35 -15.49 1.74 -10.42
CA GLU A 35 -14.05 1.90 -10.25
C GLU A 35 -13.59 1.65 -8.80
N GLU A 36 -14.47 1.82 -7.81
CA GLU A 36 -14.19 1.55 -6.41
C GLU A 36 -13.81 0.08 -6.18
N LEU A 37 -14.35 -0.84 -7.00
CA LEU A 37 -13.98 -2.26 -6.97
C LEU A 37 -12.52 -2.49 -7.39
N LEU A 38 -11.95 -1.65 -8.25
CA LEU A 38 -10.57 -1.80 -8.70
C LEU A 38 -9.60 -1.55 -7.55
N THR A 39 -9.78 -0.44 -6.83
CA THR A 39 -8.98 -0.12 -5.64
C THR A 39 -9.11 -1.21 -4.57
N TRP A 40 -10.34 -1.66 -4.31
CA TRP A 40 -10.60 -2.78 -3.39
C TRP A 40 -9.91 -4.08 -3.81
N ALA A 41 -9.94 -4.41 -5.10
CA ALA A 41 -9.37 -5.66 -5.59
C ALA A 41 -7.83 -5.68 -5.50
N LEU A 42 -7.18 -4.54 -5.75
CA LEU A 42 -5.73 -4.39 -5.72
C LEU A 42 -5.15 -4.41 -4.30
N ASP A 43 -5.89 -3.90 -3.31
CA ASP A 43 -5.46 -3.86 -1.92
C ASP A 43 -5.45 -5.27 -1.27
N PRO A 44 -4.29 -5.77 -0.78
CA PRO A 44 -4.20 -7.03 -0.04
C PRO A 44 -4.93 -7.02 1.31
N GLN A 45 -5.13 -5.84 1.90
CA GLN A 45 -5.76 -5.65 3.22
C GLN A 45 -7.22 -5.20 3.12
N ALA A 46 -7.77 -5.13 1.91
CA ALA A 46 -9.17 -4.80 1.71
C ALA A 46 -10.08 -5.78 2.44
N SER A 47 -11.14 -5.24 3.04
CA SER A 47 -12.15 -6.04 3.75
C SER A 47 -12.90 -6.98 2.80
N SER A 48 -13.58 -7.97 3.38
CA SER A 48 -14.48 -8.86 2.62
C SER A 48 -15.74 -8.15 2.10
N ASN A 49 -16.07 -6.99 2.65
CA ASN A 49 -17.22 -6.21 2.21
C ASN A 49 -16.91 -5.49 0.90
N LEU A 50 -17.88 -5.50 -0.01
CA LEU A 50 -17.76 -4.77 -1.26
C LEU A 50 -17.88 -3.26 -1.03
N PRO A 51 -17.07 -2.45 -1.72
CA PRO A 51 -17.19 -1.00 -1.66
C PRO A 51 -18.55 -0.55 -2.21
N ILE A 52 -19.12 0.46 -1.57
CA ILE A 52 -20.35 1.11 -2.04
C ILE A 52 -19.95 2.16 -3.07
N SER A 53 -20.62 2.17 -4.23
CA SER A 53 -20.36 3.18 -5.25
C SER A 53 -20.85 4.55 -4.82
N THR A 54 -20.10 5.58 -5.18
CA THR A 54 -20.44 7.00 -4.95
C THR A 54 -21.28 7.60 -6.09
N ARG A 55 -21.51 6.83 -7.16
CA ARG A 55 -22.22 7.22 -8.37
C ARG A 55 -23.42 6.30 -8.59
N THR A 56 -24.57 6.89 -8.91
CA THR A 56 -25.75 6.15 -9.35
C THR A 56 -25.84 6.20 -10.87
N VAL A 57 -25.89 5.05 -11.52
CA VAL A 57 -25.98 4.94 -12.98
C VAL A 57 -27.37 4.52 -13.39
N ARG A 58 -27.98 5.24 -14.32
CA ARG A 58 -29.31 4.98 -14.86
C ARG A 58 -29.25 4.82 -16.39
N ALA A 59 -29.78 3.71 -16.88
CA ALA A 59 -29.98 3.52 -18.32
C ALA A 59 -31.10 4.44 -18.82
N LEU A 60 -30.83 5.23 -19.86
CA LEU A 60 -31.81 6.07 -20.54
C LEU A 60 -32.34 5.41 -21.84
N SER A 61 -31.65 4.38 -22.31
CA SER A 61 -32.02 3.56 -23.46
C SER A 61 -31.70 2.09 -23.17
N GLU A 62 -31.92 1.22 -24.15
CA GLU A 62 -31.28 -0.10 -24.18
C GLU A 62 -29.75 0.06 -24.15
N VAL A 63 -29.10 -0.77 -23.33
CA VAL A 63 -27.66 -0.70 -23.04
C VAL A 63 -27.08 -2.10 -23.13
N GLU A 64 -25.95 -2.22 -23.79
CA GLU A 64 -25.10 -3.40 -23.79
C GLU A 64 -23.84 -3.10 -22.98
N ALA A 65 -23.57 -3.96 -21.99
CA ALA A 65 -22.40 -3.83 -21.14
C ALA A 65 -21.88 -5.21 -20.73
N PHE A 66 -20.56 -5.32 -20.55
CA PHE A 66 -19.97 -6.48 -19.90
C PHE A 66 -19.91 -6.26 -18.38
N ALA A 67 -20.26 -7.30 -17.63
CA ALA A 67 -20.09 -7.32 -16.18
C ALA A 67 -18.83 -8.11 -15.82
N LEU A 68 -17.94 -7.51 -15.04
CA LEU A 68 -16.86 -8.20 -14.36
C LEU A 68 -17.22 -8.32 -12.88
N MET A 69 -17.35 -9.56 -12.39
CA MET A 69 -17.70 -9.82 -11.00
C MET A 69 -16.55 -9.46 -10.07
N ALA A 70 -16.88 -9.16 -8.81
CA ALA A 70 -15.89 -8.74 -7.83
C ALA A 70 -14.86 -9.85 -7.55
N ASP A 71 -15.31 -11.10 -7.45
CA ASP A 71 -14.43 -12.25 -7.20
C ASP A 71 -13.46 -12.50 -8.35
N ASP A 72 -13.94 -12.42 -9.60
CA ASP A 72 -13.09 -12.54 -10.79
C ASP A 72 -12.04 -11.43 -10.85
N LEU A 73 -12.45 -10.19 -10.55
CA LEU A 73 -11.53 -9.06 -10.49
C LEU A 73 -10.48 -9.25 -9.38
N LYS A 74 -10.89 -9.72 -8.19
CA LYS A 74 -9.99 -10.02 -7.06
C LYS A 74 -9.00 -11.12 -7.44
N PHE A 75 -9.47 -12.15 -8.13
CA PHE A 75 -8.63 -13.24 -8.63
C PHE A 75 -7.56 -12.70 -9.58
N VAL A 76 -7.95 -11.96 -10.62
CA VAL A 76 -7.01 -11.39 -11.60
C VAL A 76 -6.03 -10.42 -10.92
N ALA A 77 -6.51 -9.55 -10.02
CA ALA A 77 -5.67 -8.63 -9.24
C ALA A 77 -4.63 -9.37 -8.39
N SER A 78 -5.00 -10.50 -7.78
CA SER A 78 -4.08 -11.33 -7.01
C SER A 78 -2.97 -11.94 -7.87
N GLN A 79 -3.29 -12.37 -9.09
CA GLN A 79 -2.33 -12.91 -10.05
C GLN A 79 -1.37 -11.83 -10.52
N PHE A 80 -1.90 -10.66 -10.89
CA PHE A 80 -1.10 -9.49 -11.27
C PHE A 80 -0.09 -9.14 -10.18
N ARG A 81 -0.54 -9.02 -8.93
CA ARG A 81 0.34 -8.75 -7.78
C ARG A 81 1.42 -9.83 -7.60
N ARG A 82 1.09 -11.11 -7.81
CA ARG A 82 2.07 -12.21 -7.71
C ARG A 82 3.16 -12.09 -8.78
N LEU A 83 2.78 -11.79 -10.02
CA LEU A 83 3.70 -11.63 -11.14
C LEU A 83 4.63 -10.42 -10.94
N HIS A 84 4.10 -9.31 -10.44
CA HIS A 84 4.88 -8.10 -10.21
C HIS A 84 5.68 -8.07 -8.89
N ARG A 85 5.46 -9.05 -7.99
CA ARG A 85 6.23 -9.19 -6.74
C ARG A 85 7.64 -9.78 -6.94
N GLY A 86 7.92 -10.36 -8.10
CA GLY A 86 9.18 -11.06 -8.41
C GLY A 86 10.38 -10.18 -8.82
N GLN A 87 10.17 -8.91 -9.18
CA GLN A 87 11.29 -8.05 -9.63
C GLN A 87 12.12 -7.43 -8.50
N ALA A 88 11.70 -7.54 -7.23
CA ALA A 88 12.38 -6.92 -6.10
C ALA A 88 13.27 -7.86 -5.27
N GLN A 89 13.21 -9.19 -5.47
CA GLN A 89 13.90 -10.15 -4.59
C GLN A 89 15.18 -10.76 -5.15
N HIS A 90 15.55 -10.47 -6.40
CA HIS A 90 16.80 -11.00 -6.98
C HIS A 90 18.05 -10.14 -6.72
N SER A 91 17.93 -8.99 -6.05
CA SER A 91 19.06 -8.07 -5.81
C SER A 91 19.66 -8.14 -4.42
N PHE A 92 19.08 -8.89 -3.47
CA PHE A 92 19.58 -8.95 -2.09
C PHE A 92 19.84 -10.38 -1.63
N ARG A 93 20.78 -11.06 -2.30
CA ARG A 93 21.48 -12.20 -1.69
C ARG A 93 22.88 -12.32 -2.26
N ARG A 94 23.72 -11.34 -1.94
CA ARG A 94 25.17 -11.55 -2.03
C ARG A 94 25.78 -11.24 -0.66
N ASN A 95 26.44 -12.29 -0.16
CA ASN A 95 27.57 -12.32 0.77
C ASN A 95 27.53 -11.48 2.07
N SER A 96 27.04 -12.10 3.14
CA SER A 96 27.57 -11.88 4.49
C SER A 96 27.97 -13.23 5.09
N THR A 97 29.20 -13.64 4.81
CA THR A 97 29.87 -14.66 5.63
C THR A 97 30.22 -13.97 6.93
N GLN A 98 29.37 -14.06 7.95
CA GLN A 98 29.71 -13.58 9.28
C GLN A 98 30.84 -14.44 9.85
N LYS A 99 32.07 -13.92 9.83
CA LYS A 99 33.16 -14.40 10.69
C LYS A 99 32.84 -13.93 12.11
N PRO A 100 32.72 -14.81 13.12
CA PRO A 100 32.60 -14.37 14.50
C PRO A 100 33.95 -13.77 14.94
N TRP A 101 33.91 -12.51 15.37
CA TRP A 101 35.03 -11.83 16.03
C TRP A 101 35.25 -12.45 17.41
N ILE A 102 36.45 -12.95 17.68
CA ILE A 102 36.90 -13.34 19.02
C ILE A 102 37.52 -12.08 19.64
N PRO A 103 37.04 -11.56 20.79
CA PRO A 103 37.74 -10.49 21.49
C PRO A 103 39.01 -11.04 22.13
N GLU A 104 40.15 -10.48 21.75
CA GLU A 104 41.46 -10.74 22.34
C GLU A 104 41.42 -10.38 23.83
N ARG A 105 41.68 -11.36 24.70
CA ARG A 105 41.84 -11.15 26.15
C ARG A 105 43.06 -10.25 26.37
N VAL A 106 42.83 -9.01 26.80
CA VAL A 106 43.89 -8.17 27.34
C VAL A 106 44.26 -8.70 28.74
N PRO A 107 45.53 -9.03 29.03
CA PRO A 107 45.93 -9.37 30.39
C PRO A 107 45.79 -8.13 31.30
N PRO A 108 45.44 -8.30 32.59
CA PRO A 108 45.28 -7.18 33.50
C PRO A 108 46.62 -6.47 33.70
N ILE A 109 46.71 -5.23 33.22
CA ILE A 109 47.80 -4.32 33.54
C ILE A 109 47.66 -3.97 35.03
N MET A 110 48.65 -4.37 35.82
CA MET A 110 48.74 -4.02 37.23
C MET A 110 49.03 -2.52 37.35
N LEU A 111 47.99 -1.73 37.60
CA LEU A 111 48.13 -0.31 37.89
C LEU A 111 48.72 -0.18 39.31
N GLN A 112 50.04 0.02 39.39
CA GLN A 112 50.71 0.42 40.64
C GLN A 112 50.12 1.75 41.13
N LYS A 113 49.58 1.76 42.35
CA LYS A 113 49.14 2.96 43.06
C LYS A 113 50.35 3.88 43.27
N PRO A 114 50.41 5.10 42.69
CA PRO A 114 51.47 6.05 43.01
C PRO A 114 51.36 6.49 44.48
N ALA A 115 52.51 6.69 45.12
CA ALA A 115 52.58 7.15 46.51
C ALA A 115 51.89 8.52 46.66
N GLU A 116 51.08 8.65 47.73
CA GLU A 116 50.31 9.85 48.03
C GLU A 116 51.27 11.00 48.41
N PRO A 117 51.17 12.18 47.78
CA PRO A 117 51.85 13.36 48.27
C PRO A 117 51.07 13.93 49.45
N ASP A 118 51.76 14.14 50.54
CA ASP A 118 51.19 14.54 51.81
C ASP A 118 51.44 16.04 52.10
N PHE A 119 50.50 16.59 52.85
CA PHE A 119 50.60 17.78 53.70
C PHE A 119 50.45 19.20 53.13
N THR A 120 49.31 19.78 53.51
CA THR A 120 49.17 21.05 54.26
C THR A 120 50.09 22.21 53.87
N ALA A 121 49.52 23.21 53.20
CA ALA A 121 49.66 24.62 53.61
C ALA A 121 48.64 25.47 52.84
N VAL A 122 47.77 26.13 53.58
CA VAL A 122 46.96 27.26 53.14
C VAL A 122 47.83 28.53 53.31
N GLU A 123 47.57 29.55 52.48
CA GLU A 123 47.72 30.99 52.77
C GLU A 123 48.64 31.82 51.83
N GLN A 124 47.98 32.81 51.21
CA GLN A 124 48.40 34.11 50.62
C GLN A 124 49.19 34.16 49.31
#